data_AF-A0A960N5V6-F1
#
_entry.id   AF-A0A960N5V6-F1
#
_cell.length_a   1.000
_cell.length_b   1.000
_cell.length_c   1.000
_cell.angle_alpha   90.00
_cell.angle_beta   90.00
_cell.angle_gamma   90.00
#
_symmetry.space_group_name_H-M   'P 1'
#
loop_
_entity.id
_entity.type
_entity.pdbx_description
1 polymer ?
#
loop_
_entity_poly.entity_id
_entity_poly.type
_entity_poly.pdbx_seq_one_letter_code
_entity_poly.pdbx_strand_id
1 'polypeptide(L)'
;YGVLAGAIATTLGRSGWAEAPRLASRCLKASVRTRPWAAFTGWYLVSALAWFDESLPEDWFSPLIERIEAELQAAPNWIRHAMNDALIAIGSRTPALRQRAEAAATAIGKVEVDHGQTSCKTPEVVPYLEKVWSRKQAHPKRKRG
;
A
#
# COMPACT_ATOMS: atom_id res chain seq x y z
N TYR A 1 -7.44 -3.67 10.63
CA TYR A 1 -7.01 -3.79 9.22
C TYR A 1 -7.25 -5.16 8.57
N GLY A 2 -7.27 -6.30 9.30
CA GLY A 2 -7.45 -7.63 8.70
C GLY A 2 -8.87 -8.04 8.27
N VAL A 3 -9.93 -7.46 8.85
CA VAL A 3 -11.30 -7.96 8.66
C VAL A 3 -11.98 -7.37 7.40
N LEU A 4 -11.72 -6.11 7.06
CA LEU A 4 -12.29 -5.49 5.85
C LEU A 4 -11.59 -5.94 4.56
N ALA A 5 -10.28 -6.21 4.61
CA ALA A 5 -9.54 -6.75 3.47
C ALA A 5 -9.96 -8.20 3.14
N GLY A 6 -10.26 -9.02 4.16
CA GLY A 6 -10.76 -10.38 3.98
C GLY A 6 -12.18 -10.46 3.40
N ALA A 7 -13.06 -9.51 3.75
CA ALA A 7 -14.43 -9.48 3.24
C ALA A 7 -14.51 -9.10 1.74
N ILE A 8 -13.64 -8.20 1.28
CA ILE A 8 -13.52 -7.86 -0.16
C ILE A 8 -12.85 -9.01 -0.93
N ALA A 9 -11.86 -9.68 -0.32
CA ALA A 9 -11.18 -10.83 -0.91
C ALA A 9 -12.09 -12.04 -1.20
N THR A 10 -13.14 -12.20 -0.40
CA THR A 10 -14.07 -13.35 -0.48
C THR A 10 -15.25 -13.07 -1.43
N THR A 11 -15.58 -11.80 -1.70
CA THR A 11 -16.73 -11.42 -2.52
C THR A 11 -16.43 -11.29 -4.01
N LEU A 12 -15.17 -11.03 -4.37
CA LEU A 12 -14.71 -11.07 -5.75
C LEU A 12 -14.17 -12.48 -6.04
N GLY A 13 -14.95 -13.30 -6.77
CA GLY A 13 -14.47 -14.59 -7.26
C GLY A 13 -13.16 -14.49 -8.07
N ARG A 14 -12.57 -15.61 -8.53
CA ARG A 14 -11.28 -15.62 -9.26
C ARG A 14 -11.18 -14.58 -10.39
N SER A 15 -12.31 -14.28 -11.06
CA SER A 15 -12.39 -13.26 -12.11
C SER A 15 -12.18 -11.83 -11.61
N GLY A 16 -12.65 -11.49 -10.41
CA GLY A 16 -12.51 -10.14 -9.85
C GLY A 16 -11.07 -9.79 -9.47
N TRP A 17 -10.29 -10.77 -9.03
CA TRP A 17 -8.85 -10.59 -8.79
C TRP A 17 -8.04 -10.40 -10.08
N ALA A 18 -8.43 -11.07 -11.16
CA ALA A 18 -7.78 -10.91 -12.47
C ALA A 18 -7.96 -9.51 -13.07
N GLU A 19 -9.04 -8.80 -12.70
CA GLU A 19 -9.31 -7.44 -13.16
C GLU A 19 -8.84 -6.37 -12.17
N ALA A 20 -8.54 -6.74 -10.93
CA ALA A 20 -8.15 -5.82 -9.86
C ALA A 20 -6.94 -4.92 -10.23
N PRO A 21 -5.87 -5.41 -10.90
CA PRO A 21 -4.77 -4.53 -11.34
C PRO A 21 -5.24 -3.46 -12.33
N ARG A 22 -6.11 -3.83 -13.28
CA ARG A 22 -6.66 -2.89 -14.27
C ARG A 22 -7.56 -1.84 -13.60
N LEU A 23 -8.39 -2.26 -12.64
CA LEU A 23 -9.24 -1.35 -11.88
C LEU A 23 -8.38 -0.40 -11.04
N ALA A 24 -7.36 -0.90 -10.34
CA ALA A 24 -6.41 -0.08 -9.59
C ALA A 24 -5.75 0.97 -10.48
N SER A 25 -5.20 0.58 -11.63
CA SER A 25 -4.59 1.52 -12.58
C SER A 25 -5.58 2.57 -13.11
N ARG A 26 -6.86 2.21 -13.31
CA ARG A 26 -7.90 3.18 -13.71
C ARG A 26 -8.22 4.16 -12.58
N CYS A 27 -8.38 3.67 -11.37
CA CYS A 27 -8.66 4.47 -10.17
C CYS A 27 -7.51 5.42 -9.85
N LEU A 28 -6.25 4.97 -9.99
CA LEU A 28 -5.07 5.79 -9.79
C LEU A 28 -4.96 6.96 -10.77
N LYS A 29 -5.53 6.87 -11.98
CA LYS A 29 -5.57 8.00 -12.94
C LYS A 29 -6.53 9.11 -12.51
N ALA A 30 -7.37 8.88 -11.50
CA ALA A 30 -8.24 9.91 -10.97
C ALA A 30 -7.40 11.00 -10.26
N SER A 31 -7.68 12.27 -10.58
CA SER A 31 -7.09 13.36 -9.82
C SER A 31 -7.65 13.37 -8.41
N VAL A 32 -6.75 13.46 -7.42
CA VAL A 32 -7.08 13.63 -6.01
C VAL A 32 -8.02 14.82 -5.78
N ARG A 33 -7.92 15.89 -6.59
CA ARG A 33 -8.75 17.08 -6.48
C ARG A 33 -10.17 16.89 -7.01
N THR A 34 -10.35 16.19 -8.12
CA THR A 34 -11.65 16.10 -8.81
C THR A 34 -12.42 14.83 -8.47
N ARG A 35 -11.72 13.74 -8.15
CA ARG A 35 -12.30 12.43 -7.85
C ARG A 35 -11.54 11.76 -6.68
N PRO A 36 -11.60 12.37 -5.48
CA PRO A 36 -10.81 11.91 -4.34
C PRO A 36 -11.16 10.48 -3.90
N TRP A 37 -12.43 10.07 -3.99
CA TRP A 37 -12.85 8.70 -3.70
C TRP A 37 -12.25 7.67 -4.64
N ALA A 38 -12.17 7.98 -5.94
CA ALA A 38 -11.54 7.07 -6.90
C ALA A 38 -10.03 6.97 -6.67
N ALA A 39 -9.36 8.09 -6.33
CA ALA A 39 -7.95 8.08 -5.96
C ALA A 39 -7.71 7.24 -4.69
N PHE A 40 -8.54 7.43 -3.65
CA PHE A 40 -8.51 6.62 -2.42
C PHE A 40 -8.69 5.13 -2.70
N THR A 41 -9.73 4.76 -3.47
CA THR A 41 -9.97 3.36 -3.86
C THR A 41 -8.79 2.79 -4.64
N GLY A 42 -8.15 3.59 -5.50
CA GLY A 42 -6.95 3.18 -6.24
C GLY A 42 -5.82 2.75 -5.30
N TRP A 43 -5.47 3.60 -4.32
CA TRP A 43 -4.42 3.29 -3.34
C TRP A 43 -4.78 2.12 -2.43
N TYR A 44 -6.06 2.00 -2.05
CA TYR A 44 -6.52 0.85 -1.27
C TYR A 44 -6.38 -0.47 -2.05
N LEU A 45 -6.76 -0.47 -3.33
CA LEU A 45 -6.60 -1.64 -4.20
C LEU A 45 -5.13 -2.00 -4.40
N VAL A 46 -4.23 -1.02 -4.55
CA VAL A 46 -2.78 -1.26 -4.61
C VAL A 46 -2.29 -1.95 -3.35
N SER A 47 -2.71 -1.49 -2.16
CA SER A 47 -2.35 -2.12 -0.89
C SER A 47 -2.84 -3.58 -0.84
N ALA A 48 -4.08 -3.84 -1.24
CA ALA A 48 -4.63 -5.20 -1.29
C ALA A 48 -3.88 -6.10 -2.29
N LEU A 49 -3.61 -5.61 -3.50
CA LEU A 49 -2.83 -6.34 -4.51
C LEU A 49 -1.41 -6.64 -4.00
N ALA A 50 -0.79 -5.69 -3.31
CA ALA A 50 0.53 -5.88 -2.73
C ALA A 50 0.54 -6.96 -1.64
N TRP A 51 -0.54 -7.12 -0.87
CA TRP A 51 -0.65 -8.16 0.16
C TRP A 51 -1.03 -9.55 -0.37
N PHE A 52 -1.96 -9.61 -1.33
CA PHE A 52 -2.64 -10.86 -1.67
C PHE A 52 -2.29 -11.43 -3.05
N ASP A 53 -1.82 -10.60 -3.97
CA ASP A 53 -1.47 -11.03 -5.33
C ASP A 53 0.04 -11.14 -5.49
N GLU A 54 0.59 -12.33 -5.24
CA GLU A 54 2.03 -12.61 -5.42
C GLU A 54 2.46 -12.69 -6.89
N SER A 55 1.52 -12.73 -7.85
CA SER A 55 1.84 -12.86 -9.28
C SER A 55 2.25 -11.54 -9.94
N LEU A 56 1.92 -10.40 -9.31
CA LEU A 56 2.27 -9.10 -9.85
C LEU A 56 3.78 -8.82 -9.75
N PRO A 57 4.41 -8.39 -10.86
CA PRO A 57 5.83 -8.11 -10.90
C PRO A 57 6.18 -6.86 -10.10
N GLU A 58 7.42 -6.83 -9.62
CA GLU A 58 7.99 -5.69 -8.89
C GLU A 58 7.89 -4.36 -9.67
N ASP A 59 8.07 -4.42 -10.99
CA ASP A 59 8.00 -3.25 -11.88
C ASP A 59 6.62 -2.61 -11.92
N TRP A 60 5.55 -3.34 -11.56
CA TRP A 60 4.21 -2.74 -11.46
C TRP A 60 4.09 -1.81 -10.24
N PHE A 61 4.82 -2.10 -9.16
CA PHE A 61 4.77 -1.33 -7.92
C PHE A 61 5.81 -0.21 -7.86
N SER A 62 6.96 -0.39 -8.51
CA SER A 62 8.04 0.59 -8.54
C SER A 62 7.61 2.03 -8.87
N PRO A 63 6.88 2.30 -9.97
CA PRO A 63 6.43 3.67 -10.29
C PRO A 63 5.37 4.20 -9.31
N LEU A 64 4.69 3.32 -8.57
CA LEU A 64 3.74 3.72 -7.54
C LEU A 64 4.45 4.25 -6.29
N ILE A 65 5.63 3.72 -5.96
CA ILE A 65 6.46 4.23 -4.86
C ILE A 65 6.91 5.66 -5.17
N GLU A 66 7.44 5.91 -6.38
CA GLU A 66 7.87 7.24 -6.82
C GLU A 66 6.72 8.26 -6.77
N ARG A 67 5.53 7.82 -7.19
CA ARG A 67 4.33 8.66 -7.11
C ARG A 67 3.91 8.95 -5.67
N ILE A 68 4.02 7.96 -4.77
CA ILE A 68 3.75 8.17 -3.35
C ILE A 68 4.72 9.20 -2.77
N GLU A 69 6.02 9.07 -3.06
CA GLU A 69 7.04 10.02 -2.63
C GLU A 69 6.72 11.45 -3.06
N ALA A 70 6.30 11.66 -4.31
CA ALA A 70 6.01 12.98 -4.85
C ALA A 70 4.68 13.59 -4.35
N GLU A 71 3.63 12.78 -4.16
CA GLU A 71 2.26 13.29 -3.94
C GLU A 71 1.80 13.25 -2.47
N LEU A 72 2.38 12.39 -1.63
CA LEU A 72 1.82 12.06 -0.31
C LEU A 72 1.74 13.26 0.64
N GLN A 73 2.74 14.15 0.62
CA GLN A 73 2.74 15.35 1.48
C GLN A 73 1.62 16.33 1.09
N ALA A 74 1.33 16.48 -0.20
CA ALA A 74 0.28 17.38 -0.69
C ALA A 74 -1.14 16.77 -0.65
N ALA A 75 -1.27 15.47 -0.40
CA ALA A 75 -2.55 14.78 -0.38
C ALA A 75 -3.37 15.09 0.90
N PRO A 76 -4.72 15.10 0.82
CA PRO A 76 -5.58 15.14 2.00
C PRO A 76 -5.30 13.98 2.97
N ASN A 77 -5.47 14.21 4.28
CA ASN A 77 -5.11 13.25 5.35
C ASN A 77 -5.54 11.79 5.11
N TRP A 78 -6.78 11.57 4.69
CA TRP A 78 -7.33 10.22 4.46
C TRP A 78 -6.75 9.54 3.21
N ILE A 79 -6.33 10.31 2.20
CA ILE A 79 -5.60 9.80 1.03
C ILE A 79 -4.14 9.58 1.39
N ARG A 80 -3.53 10.48 2.17
CA ARG A 80 -2.19 10.31 2.75
C ARG A 80 -2.10 9.00 3.53
N HIS A 81 -3.12 8.66 4.31
CA HIS A 81 -3.24 7.38 5.00
C HIS A 81 -3.27 6.20 4.03
N ALA A 82 -4.11 6.25 2.99
CA ALA A 82 -4.19 5.17 1.99
C ALA A 82 -2.88 4.98 1.21
N MET A 83 -2.17 6.07 0.89
CA MET A 83 -0.86 6.03 0.24
C MET A 83 0.21 5.44 1.17
N ASN A 84 0.19 5.79 2.45
CA ASN A 84 1.08 5.21 3.47
C ASN A 84 0.86 3.70 3.64
N ASP A 85 -0.40 3.27 3.70
CA ASP A 85 -0.76 1.85 3.77
C ASP A 85 -0.33 1.08 2.50
N ALA A 86 -0.45 1.71 1.33
CA ALA A 86 0.04 1.14 0.08
C ALA A 86 1.58 1.01 0.09
N LEU A 87 2.31 2.02 0.56
CA LEU A 87 3.76 2.00 0.65
C LEU A 87 4.26 0.86 1.57
N ILE A 88 3.63 0.70 2.73
CA ILE A 88 3.92 -0.41 3.67
C ILE A 88 3.65 -1.77 3.01
N ALA A 89 2.51 -1.91 2.33
CA ALA A 89 2.14 -3.17 1.67
C ALA A 89 3.14 -3.54 0.57
N ILE A 90 3.53 -2.56 -0.26
CA ILE A 90 4.51 -2.74 -1.33
C ILE A 90 5.88 -3.14 -0.74
N GLY A 91 6.38 -2.38 0.24
CA GLY A 91 7.66 -2.65 0.90
C GLY A 91 7.68 -3.97 1.69
N SER A 92 6.51 -4.55 1.96
CA SER A 92 6.39 -5.85 2.60
C SER A 92 6.54 -7.03 1.63
N ARG A 93 6.59 -6.82 0.31
CA ARG A 93 6.62 -7.90 -0.69
C ARG A 93 7.99 -8.56 -0.83
N THR A 94 8.96 -7.81 -1.36
CA THR A 94 10.30 -8.27 -1.73
C THR A 94 11.38 -7.41 -1.07
N PRO A 95 12.62 -7.92 -0.90
CA PRO A 95 13.69 -7.13 -0.30
C PRO A 95 14.03 -5.88 -1.12
N ALA A 96 13.90 -5.93 -2.44
CA ALA A 96 14.15 -4.79 -3.31
C ALA A 96 13.07 -3.72 -3.18
N LEU A 97 11.78 -4.10 -3.18
CA LEU A 97 10.68 -3.16 -2.88
C LEU A 97 10.75 -2.59 -1.47
N ARG A 98 11.23 -3.36 -0.50
CA ARG A 98 11.48 -2.88 0.86
C ARG A 98 12.46 -1.72 0.85
N GLN A 99 13.63 -1.88 0.23
CA GLN A 99 14.64 -0.83 0.17
C GLN A 99 14.10 0.43 -0.51
N ARG A 100 13.35 0.29 -1.61
CA ARG A 100 12.71 1.42 -2.28
C ARG A 100 11.68 2.11 -1.39
N ALA A 101 10.86 1.35 -0.67
CA ALA A 101 9.86 1.90 0.22
C ALA A 101 10.47 2.61 1.44
N GLU A 102 11.57 2.08 2.00
CA GLU A 102 12.33 2.73 3.08
C GLU A 102 13.00 4.03 2.60
N ALA A 103 13.58 4.03 1.38
CA ALA A 103 14.14 5.23 0.78
C ALA A 103 13.07 6.30 0.53
N ALA A 104 11.92 5.94 -0.04
CA ALA A 104 10.80 6.85 -0.25
C ALA A 104 10.27 7.39 1.08
N ALA A 105 10.11 6.54 2.10
CA ALA A 105 9.69 6.97 3.44
C ALA A 105 10.67 7.98 4.07
N THR A 106 11.98 7.78 3.85
CA THR A 106 13.03 8.70 4.31
C THR A 106 12.95 10.03 3.57
N ALA A 107 12.74 10.02 2.25
CA ALA A 107 12.59 11.22 1.43
C ALA A 107 11.33 12.02 1.77
N ILE A 108 10.21 11.33 2.04
CA ILE A 108 8.94 11.94 2.46
C ILE A 108 9.09 12.63 3.83
N GLY A 109 9.92 12.09 4.73
CA GLY A 109 10.06 12.57 6.10
C GLY A 109 8.85 12.22 6.97
N LYS A 110 8.62 13.01 8.03
CA LYS A 110 7.56 12.73 9.00
C LYS A 110 6.17 12.90 8.35
N VAL A 111 5.47 11.79 8.19
CA VAL A 111 4.08 11.77 7.70
C VAL A 111 3.14 12.11 8.87
N GLU A 112 2.88 13.40 9.07
CA GLU A 112 1.84 13.81 10.01
C GLU A 112 0.47 13.71 9.33
N VAL A 113 -0.36 12.78 9.78
CA VAL A 113 -1.79 12.75 9.45
C VAL A 113 -2.50 13.27 10.69
N ASP A 114 -3.26 14.34 10.54
CA ASP A 114 -4.15 14.80 11.60
C ASP A 114 -5.37 13.86 11.65
N HIS A 115 -5.44 13.11 12.75
CA HIS A 115 -6.47 12.12 13.06
C HIS A 115 -7.62 12.70 13.91
N GLY A 116 -7.68 14.02 14.08
CA GLY A 116 -8.67 14.69 14.93
C GLY A 116 -8.55 14.25 16.40
N GLN A 117 -9.67 14.22 17.14
CA GLN A 117 -9.70 13.75 18.54
C GLN A 117 -9.62 12.23 18.67
N THR A 118 -8.85 11.55 17.82
CA THR A 118 -8.63 10.11 17.93
C THR A 118 -7.16 9.84 18.21
N SER A 119 -6.88 8.87 19.08
CA SER A 119 -5.52 8.43 19.39
C SER A 119 -4.88 7.60 18.27
N CYS A 120 -5.51 7.55 17.08
CA CYS A 120 -4.96 6.84 15.94
C CYS A 120 -3.67 7.52 15.51
N LYS A 121 -2.57 6.76 15.49
CA LYS A 121 -1.29 7.19 14.96
C LYS A 121 -1.11 6.57 13.59
N THR A 122 -0.72 7.37 12.60
CA THR A 122 -0.26 6.82 11.33
C THR A 122 1.01 6.03 11.60
N PRO A 123 1.07 4.75 11.23
CA PRO A 123 2.28 3.96 11.41
C PRO A 123 3.38 4.56 10.53
N GLU A 124 4.51 4.84 11.14
CA GLU A 124 5.73 5.15 10.40
C GLU A 124 6.12 3.93 9.56
N VAL A 125 6.43 4.18 8.28
CA VAL A 125 6.67 3.12 7.30
C VAL A 125 7.86 2.25 7.70
N VAL A 126 8.99 2.88 8.05
CA VAL A 126 10.24 2.16 8.35
C VAL A 126 10.10 1.24 9.56
N PRO A 127 9.64 1.70 10.75
CA PRO A 127 9.44 0.81 11.90
C PRO A 127 8.42 -0.31 11.64
N TYR A 128 7.40 -0.04 10.82
CA TYR A 128 6.42 -1.06 10.47
C TYR A 128 7.04 -2.13 9.57
N LEU A 129 7.78 -1.74 8.54
CA LEU A 129 8.48 -2.67 7.65
C LEU A 129 9.47 -3.52 8.43
N GLU A 130 10.27 -2.94 9.33
CA GLU A 130 11.17 -3.70 10.21
C GLU A 130 10.44 -4.81 10.97
N LYS A 131 9.28 -4.49 11.56
CA LYS A 131 8.44 -5.46 12.28
C LYS A 131 7.91 -6.56 11.36
N VAL A 132 7.44 -6.22 10.16
CA VAL A 132 6.96 -7.21 9.18
C VAL A 132 8.08 -8.14 8.75
N TRP A 133 9.26 -7.58 8.45
CA TRP A 133 10.41 -8.34 7.99
C TRP A 133 11.07 -9.16 9.08
N SER A 134 11.09 -8.68 10.32
CA SER A 134 11.49 -9.47 11.49
C SER A 134 10.61 -10.71 11.66
N ARG A 135 9.29 -10.55 11.53
CA ARG A 135 8.34 -11.68 11.56
C ARG A 135 8.55 -12.66 10.40
N LYS A 136 8.79 -12.16 9.18
CA LYS A 136 9.08 -13.01 8.01
C LYS A 136 10.37 -13.80 8.18
N GLN A 137 11.40 -13.23 8.81
CA GLN A 137 12.65 -13.92 9.11
C GLN A 137 12.49 -14.96 10.21
N ALA A 138 11.68 -14.66 11.24
CA ALA A 138 11.38 -15.61 12.32
C ALA A 138 10.50 -16.78 11.85
N HIS A 139 9.61 -16.55 10.88
CA HIS A 139 8.70 -17.55 10.32
C HIS A 139 8.76 -17.56 8.79
N PRO A 140 9.87 -18.05 8.20
CA PRO A 140 9.99 -18.11 6.75
C PRO A 140 8.90 -19.02 6.18
N LYS A 141 8.22 -18.56 5.11
CA LYS A 141 7.25 -19.41 4.40
C LYS A 141 7.97 -20.70 3.99
N ARG A 142 7.41 -21.83 4.40
CA ARG A 142 7.92 -23.17 4.07
C ARG A 142 7.93 -23.29 2.53
N LYS A 143 9.10 -23.56 1.93
CA LYS A 143 9.22 -23.75 0.47
C LYS A 143 8.25 -24.86 0.06
N ARG A 144 7.23 -24.53 -0.73
CA ARG A 144 6.39 -25.53 -1.41
C ARG A 144 7.20 -26.01 -2.61
N GLY A 145 7.79 -27.20 -2.49
CA GLY A 145 8.44 -27.91 -3.58
C GLY A 145 7.42 -28.55 -4.50
#